data_AF-A0A382GI33-F1
#
_entry.id   AF-A0A382GI33-F1
#
_cell.length_a   1.000
_cell.length_b   1.000
_cell.length_c   1.000
_cell.angle_alpha   90.00
_cell.angle_beta   90.00
_cell.angle_gamma   90.00
#
_symmetry.space_group_name_H-M   'P 1'
#
loop_
_entity.id
_entity.type
_entity.pdbx_description
1 polymer ?
#
loop_
_entity_poly.entity_id
_entity_poly.type
_entity_poly.pdbx_seq_one_letter_code
_entity_poly.pdbx_strand_id
1 'polypeptide(L)'
;MPWNAITLTANGDIKPCCQFSNKGRMPNTEHNTIMENFNSERMQGLRKDFLQGIENSACNSCWEREDLVGQSRRLWFNKKFL
;
A
#
# COMPACT_ATOMS: atom_id res chain seq x y z
N MET A 1 6.14 3.75 3.65
CA MET A 1 5.30 2.86 2.77
C MET A 1 4.94 3.67 1.54
N PRO A 2 4.88 3.15 0.29
CA PRO A 2 4.71 1.74 -0.11
C PRO A 2 5.96 1.02 -0.69
N TRP A 3 7.17 1.48 -0.36
CA TRP A 3 8.41 0.92 -0.93
C TRP A 3 9.02 -0.26 -0.17
N ASN A 4 8.76 -0.35 1.15
CA ASN A 4 9.60 -1.14 2.06
C ASN A 4 8.98 -2.48 2.50
N ALA A 5 7.77 -2.81 2.05
CA ALA A 5 7.10 -4.05 2.43
C ALA A 5 6.21 -4.60 1.31
N ILE A 6 6.01 -5.91 1.37
CA ILE A 6 5.07 -6.66 0.57
C ILE A 6 4.19 -7.46 1.54
N THR A 7 2.91 -7.55 1.26
CA THR A 7 1.97 -8.38 2.01
C THR A 7 1.20 -9.25 1.04
N LEU A 8 1.26 -10.57 1.25
CA LEU A 8 0.42 -11.54 0.57
C LEU A 8 -0.73 -11.92 1.51
N THR A 9 -1.98 -11.70 1.10
CA THR A 9 -3.16 -12.09 1.88
C THR A 9 -3.68 -13.47 1.46
N ALA A 10 -4.51 -14.09 2.30
CA ALA A 10 -5.00 -15.47 2.09
C ALA A 10 -5.78 -15.68 0.78
N ASN A 11 -6.35 -14.62 0.21
CA ASN A 11 -7.00 -14.64 -1.11
C ASN A 11 -6.02 -14.42 -2.28
N GLY A 12 -4.71 -14.50 -2.05
CA GLY A 12 -3.67 -14.30 -3.06
C GLY A 12 -3.32 -12.84 -3.35
N ASP A 13 -4.00 -11.86 -2.77
CA ASP A 13 -3.78 -10.44 -3.12
C ASP A 13 -2.42 -9.93 -2.62
N ILE A 14 -1.63 -9.40 -3.56
CA ILE A 14 -0.30 -8.84 -3.31
C ILE A 14 -0.40 -7.32 -3.12
N LYS A 15 -0.08 -6.88 -1.90
CA LYS A 15 -0.28 -5.51 -1.40
C LYS A 15 1.03 -4.89 -0.89
N PRO A 16 1.13 -3.55 -0.79
CA PRO A 16 2.29 -2.88 -0.19
C PRO A 16 2.32 -3.00 1.35
N CYS A 17 1.18 -3.20 2.00
CA CYS A 17 1.10 -3.37 3.45
C CYS A 17 -0.19 -4.10 3.85
N CYS A 18 -0.24 -4.60 5.08
CA CYS A 18 -1.41 -5.32 5.60
C CYS A 18 -2.66 -4.46 5.81
N GLN A 19 -2.51 -3.12 5.91
CA GLN A 19 -3.62 -2.18 6.10
C GLN A 19 -4.18 -1.67 4.77
N PHE A 20 -3.55 -2.01 3.64
CA PHE A 20 -3.95 -1.57 2.32
C PHE A 20 -5.30 -2.17 1.93
N SER A 21 -6.26 -1.30 1.65
CA SER A 21 -7.58 -1.66 1.17
C SER A 21 -7.52 -1.89 -0.34
N ASN A 22 -7.87 -3.09 -0.77
CA ASN A 22 -8.08 -3.40 -2.18
C ASN A 22 -9.58 -3.60 -2.47
N LYS A 23 -10.45 -2.94 -1.69
CA LYS A 23 -11.91 -3.00 -1.87
C LYS A 23 -12.27 -2.48 -3.27
N GLY A 24 -13.16 -3.18 -3.96
CA GLY A 24 -13.62 -2.83 -5.30
C GLY A 24 -12.64 -3.17 -6.43
N ARG A 25 -11.56 -3.90 -6.14
CA ARG A 25 -10.59 -4.38 -7.13
C ARG A 25 -10.33 -5.88 -6.92
N MET A 26 -9.98 -6.57 -8.00
CA MET A 26 -9.51 -7.95 -7.89
C MET A 26 -8.15 -8.03 -7.17
N PRO A 27 -7.80 -9.20 -6.61
CA PRO A 27 -6.45 -9.48 -6.14
C PRO A 27 -5.39 -9.15 -7.19
N ASN A 28 -4.26 -8.59 -6.77
CA ASN A 28 -3.10 -8.36 -7.63
C ASN A 28 -2.34 -9.67 -7.86
N THR A 29 -2.81 -10.42 -8.84
CA THR A 29 -2.28 -11.74 -9.21
C THR A 29 -2.22 -11.89 -10.73
N GLU A 30 -2.02 -10.79 -11.45
CA GLU A 30 -2.01 -10.74 -12.91
C GLU A 30 -0.72 -11.34 -13.50
N HIS A 31 0.34 -11.40 -12.69
CA HIS A 31 1.65 -11.91 -13.11
C HIS A 31 2.05 -13.18 -12.36
N ASN A 32 3.05 -13.89 -12.88
CA ASN A 32 3.46 -15.19 -12.38
C ASN A 32 4.25 -15.12 -11.07
N THR A 33 4.97 -14.02 -10.83
CA THR A 33 5.81 -13.86 -9.64
C THR A 33 5.31 -12.76 -8.72
N ILE A 34 5.63 -12.89 -7.42
CA ILE A 34 5.30 -11.86 -6.43
C ILE A 34 5.93 -10.51 -6.80
N MET A 35 7.16 -10.53 -7.34
CA MET A 35 7.89 -9.32 -7.69
C MET A 35 7.32 -8.62 -8.91
N GLU A 36 6.85 -9.34 -9.93
CA GLU A 36 6.16 -8.74 -11.06
C GLU A 36 4.85 -8.07 -10.60
N ASN A 37 4.05 -8.75 -9.76
CA ASN A 37 2.83 -8.15 -9.19
C ASN A 37 3.14 -6.94 -8.29
N PHE A 38 4.22 -6.98 -7.51
CA PHE A 38 4.65 -5.82 -6.72
C PHE A 38 5.15 -4.65 -7.58
N ASN A 39 5.61 -4.92 -8.80
CA ASN A 39 6.02 -3.94 -9.79
C ASN A 39 4.97 -3.66 -10.86
N SER A 40 3.75 -4.17 -10.71
CA SER A 40 2.62 -3.92 -11.62
C SER A 40 2.31 -2.43 -11.75
N GLU A 41 1.65 -2.05 -12.84
CA GLU A 41 1.22 -0.68 -13.08
C GLU A 41 0.39 -0.11 -11.93
N ARG A 42 -0.49 -0.94 -11.34
CA ARG A 42 -1.30 -0.56 -10.17
C ARG A 42 -0.44 -0.17 -8.97
N MET A 43 0.62 -0.94 -8.69
CA MET A 43 1.54 -0.68 -7.58
C MET A 43 2.45 0.51 -7.86
N GLN A 44 2.86 0.70 -9.12
CA GLN A 44 3.60 1.89 -9.54
C GLN A 44 2.73 3.16 -9.45
N GLY A 45 1.45 3.09 -9.82
CA GLY A 45 0.49 4.18 -9.69
C GLY A 45 0.38 4.64 -8.23
N LEU A 46 0.23 3.70 -7.30
CA LEU A 46 0.22 4.00 -5.88
C LEU A 46 1.51 4.74 -5.43
N ARG A 47 2.69 4.31 -5.89
CA ARG A 47 3.95 5.01 -5.56
C ARG A 47 3.97 6.43 -6.11
N LYS A 48 3.46 6.65 -7.32
CA LYS A 48 3.34 7.98 -7.94
C LYS A 48 2.41 8.88 -7.14
N ASP A 49 1.26 8.38 -6.72
CA ASP A 49 0.32 9.13 -5.86
C ASP A 49 1.02 9.64 -4.60
N PHE A 50 1.78 8.77 -3.93
CA PHE A 50 2.56 9.14 -2.73
C PHE A 50 3.64 10.19 -3.02
N LEU A 51 4.32 10.12 -4.18
CA LEU A 51 5.30 11.12 -4.58
C LEU A 51 4.67 12.48 -4.92
N GLN A 52 3.42 12.48 -5.36
CA GLN A 52 2.64 13.69 -5.66
C GLN A 52 1.91 14.24 -4.43
N GLY A 53 2.03 13.60 -3.27
CA GLY A 53 1.31 14.00 -2.05
C GLY A 53 -0.19 13.70 -2.10
N ILE A 54 -0.62 12.78 -2.96
CA ILE A 54 -2.03 12.39 -3.10
C ILE A 54 -2.39 11.34 -2.04
N GLU A 55 -3.44 11.64 -1.28
CA GLU A 55 -4.03 10.71 -0.32
C GLU A 55 -4.88 9.65 -1.02
N ASN A 56 -4.24 8.55 -1.43
CA ASN A 56 -4.94 7.46 -2.10
C ASN A 56 -5.97 6.81 -1.14
N SER A 57 -7.20 6.63 -1.62
CA SER A 57 -8.32 6.08 -0.83
C SER A 57 -8.10 4.66 -0.32
N ALA A 58 -7.22 3.88 -0.97
CA ALA A 58 -6.80 2.57 -0.51
C ALA A 58 -6.05 2.61 0.84
N CYS A 59 -5.58 3.80 1.25
CA CYS A 59 -4.86 4.05 2.49
C CYS A 59 -5.70 4.82 3.54
N ASN A 60 -7.02 4.96 3.36
CA ASN A 60 -7.92 5.67 4.29
C ASN A 60 -7.77 5.24 5.75
N SER A 61 -7.55 3.95 6.02
CA SER A 61 -7.31 3.45 7.38
C SER A 61 -6.09 4.09 8.06
N CYS A 62 -5.09 4.51 7.29
CA CYS A 62 -3.95 5.25 7.81
C CYS A 62 -4.29 6.74 7.97
N TRP A 63 -4.98 7.35 7.00
CA TRP A 63 -5.38 8.76 7.05
C TRP A 63 -6.27 9.03 8.26
N GLU A 64 -7.35 8.27 8.44
CA GLU A 64 -8.25 8.36 9.60
C GLU A 64 -7.49 8.19 10.93
N ARG A 65 -6.53 7.27 10.97
CA ARG A 65 -5.74 7.02 12.18
C ARG A 65 -4.74 8.15 12.45
N GLU A 66 -4.19 8.76 11.41
CA GLU A 66 -3.32 9.93 11.55
C GLU A 66 -4.12 11.12 12.08
N ASP A 67 -5.34 11.32 11.60
CA ASP A 67 -6.22 12.38 12.10
C ASP A 67 -6.65 12.17 13.56
N LEU A 68 -6.94 10.91 13.95
CA LEU A 68 -7.44 10.59 15.29
C LEU A 68 -6.36 10.50 16.36
N VAL A 69 -5.20 9.90 16.04
CA VAL A 69 -4.15 9.59 17.04
C VAL A 69 -2.75 10.08 16.63
N GLY A 70 -2.61 10.77 15.51
CA GLY A 70 -1.35 11.35 15.04
C GLY A 70 -0.32 10.32 14.57
N GLN A 71 -0.68 9.04 14.45
CA GLN A 71 0.25 7.97 14.13
C GLN A 71 -0.40 6.86 13.29
N SER A 72 0.32 6.44 12.25
CA SER A 72 -0.02 5.25 11.47
C SER A 72 1.18 4.36 11.21
N ARG A 73 0.91 3.19 10.65
CA ARG A 73 1.96 2.32 10.12
C ARG A 73 2.77 3.02 9.04
N ARG A 74 2.16 3.88 8.21
CA ARG A 74 2.86 4.64 7.17
C ARG A 74 3.89 5.59 7.79
N LEU A 75 3.49 6.42 8.75
CA LEU A 75 4.38 7.34 9.45
C LEU A 75 5.47 6.61 10.25
N TRP A 76 5.12 5.50 10.91
CA TRP A 76 6.11 4.68 11.60
C TRP A 76 7.20 4.14 10.67
N PHE A 77 6.82 3.63 9.49
CA PHE A 77 7.79 3.16 8.50
C PHE A 77 8.60 4.31 7.89
N ASN A 78 8.00 5.47 7.69
CA ASN A 78 8.74 6.64 7.21
C ASN A 78 9.80 7.03 8.24
N LYS A 79 9.44 7.21 9.52
CA LYS A 79 10.41 7.53 10.58
C LYS A 79 11.55 6.51 10.73
N LYS A 80 11.30 5.24 10.41
CA LYS A 80 12.28 4.16 10.60
C LYS A 80 13.25 3.98 9.41
N PHE A 81 12.83 4.35 8.20
CA PHE A 81 13.55 3.99 6.97
C PHE A 81 13.73 5.17 5.99
N LEU A 82 13.22 6.35 6.31
CA LEU A 82 13.47 7.64 5.65
C LEU A 82 14.10 8.58 6.67
#